data_AF-A0A640TPZ0-F1
#
_entry.id   AF-A0A640TPZ0-F1
#
_cell.length_a   1.000
_cell.length_b   1.000
_cell.length_c   1.000
_cell.angle_alpha   90.00
_cell.angle_beta   90.00
_cell.angle_gamma   90.00
#
_symmetry.space_group_name_H-M   'P 1'
#
loop_
_entity.id
_entity.type
_entity.pdbx_description
1 polymer ?
#
loop_
_entity_poly.entity_id
_entity_poly.type
_entity_poly.pdbx_seq_one_letter_code
_entity_poly.pdbx_strand_id
1 'polypeptide(L)'
;MHSAPSPVTYCVRAPHPPSERRTDAGRLPPWLPGVVMSAGPDGRDRRAGTVIPGRRVEAVNSPNPQDSADSAVICSAKGCRAAAVWVLAWNNPKLHTPDRRKTWLACEEHREHLSQFLGVRGFLKDVVTLEDWEASAAGR
;
A
#
# COMPACT_ATOMS: atom_id res chain seq x y z
N MET A 1 10.00 -55.28 32.41
CA MET A 1 9.63 -53.85 32.45
C MET A 1 9.39 -53.42 31.01
N HIS A 2 8.17 -53.54 30.49
CA HIS A 2 7.86 -53.15 29.10
C HIS A 2 6.91 -51.96 29.15
N SER A 3 7.44 -50.76 28.94
CA SER A 3 6.66 -49.53 28.81
C SER A 3 6.03 -49.47 27.42
N ALA A 4 4.70 -49.38 27.36
CA ALA A 4 3.98 -49.10 26.13
C ALA A 4 3.99 -47.59 25.82
N PRO A 5 4.11 -47.15 24.55
CA PRO A 5 3.95 -45.75 24.19
C PRO A 5 2.46 -45.35 24.12
N SER A 6 2.14 -44.15 24.60
CA SER A 6 0.80 -43.56 24.51
C SER A 6 0.46 -43.12 23.07
N PRO A 7 -0.78 -43.32 22.58
CA PRO A 7 -1.18 -42.80 21.28
C PRO A 7 -1.44 -41.29 21.35
N VAL A 8 -0.74 -40.53 20.52
CA VAL A 8 -1.05 -39.14 20.22
C VAL A 8 -2.27 -39.08 19.30
N THR A 9 -3.42 -38.75 19.86
CA THR A 9 -4.64 -38.44 19.09
C THR A 9 -4.47 -37.09 18.39
N TYR A 10 -4.36 -37.12 17.06
CA TYR A 10 -4.45 -35.93 16.21
C TYR A 10 -5.92 -35.54 16.02
N CYS A 11 -6.30 -34.33 16.43
CA CYS A 11 -7.63 -33.78 16.15
C CYS A 11 -7.72 -33.36 14.68
N VAL A 12 -8.38 -34.16 13.84
CA VAL A 12 -8.81 -33.76 12.49
C VAL A 12 -9.84 -32.63 12.62
N ARG A 13 -9.47 -31.42 12.20
CA ARG A 13 -10.37 -30.26 12.15
C ARG A 13 -11.32 -30.43 10.95
N ALA A 14 -12.61 -30.60 11.22
CA ALA A 14 -13.66 -30.67 10.21
C ALA A 14 -13.64 -29.45 9.26
N PRO A 15 -14.05 -29.61 7.98
CA PRO A 15 -14.21 -28.49 7.06
C PRO A 15 -15.36 -27.58 7.50
N HIS A 16 -15.16 -26.27 7.35
CA HIS A 16 -16.14 -25.23 7.63
C HIS A 16 -17.20 -25.18 6.51
N PRO A 17 -18.48 -24.90 6.82
CA PRO A 17 -19.47 -24.59 5.80
C PRO A 17 -19.16 -23.23 5.14
N PRO A 18 -19.48 -23.04 3.84
CA PRO A 18 -19.34 -21.74 3.19
C PRO A 18 -20.31 -20.72 3.81
N SER A 19 -19.81 -19.50 4.03
CA SER A 19 -20.60 -18.36 4.51
C SER A 19 -21.47 -17.80 3.40
N GLU A 20 -22.64 -18.38 3.19
CA GLU A 20 -23.71 -17.70 2.44
C GLU A 20 -24.30 -16.63 3.34
N ARG A 21 -23.97 -15.36 3.09
CA ARG A 21 -24.84 -14.26 3.52
C ARG A 21 -25.32 -13.49 2.31
N ARG A 22 -26.61 -13.70 2.04
CA ARG A 22 -27.49 -13.02 1.10
C ARG A 22 -27.24 -11.51 1.08
N THR A 23 -27.17 -10.97 -0.12
CA THR A 23 -27.51 -9.59 -0.44
C THR A 23 -28.97 -9.33 -0.06
N ASP A 24 -29.19 -8.43 0.89
CA ASP A 24 -30.48 -7.74 1.05
C ASP A 24 -30.32 -6.31 0.59
N ALA A 25 -31.23 -5.93 -0.29
CA ALA A 25 -31.32 -4.63 -0.92
C ALA A 25 -31.81 -3.57 0.08
N GLY A 26 -31.43 -2.31 -0.16
CA GLY A 26 -32.28 -1.19 0.27
C GLY A 26 -32.12 -0.73 1.71
N ARG A 27 -30.90 -0.35 2.13
CA ARG A 27 -30.74 0.68 3.16
C ARG A 27 -29.49 1.50 2.90
N LEU A 28 -29.66 2.63 2.21
CA LEU A 28 -28.65 3.67 2.09
C LEU A 28 -28.33 4.21 3.50
N PRO A 29 -27.05 4.44 3.84
CA PRO A 29 -26.65 4.95 5.15
C PRO A 29 -26.97 6.46 5.30
N PRO A 30 -27.31 6.93 6.52
CA PRO A 30 -27.93 8.24 6.77
C PRO A 30 -26.99 9.46 6.74
N TRP A 31 -25.87 9.40 6.02
CA TRP A 31 -24.88 10.50 5.93
C TRP A 31 -24.79 11.14 4.53
N LEU A 32 -25.83 11.04 3.69
CA LEU A 32 -25.90 11.80 2.43
C LEU A 32 -26.73 13.09 2.58
N PRO A 33 -26.18 14.20 3.09
CA PRO A 33 -26.71 15.53 2.84
C PRO A 33 -26.02 16.18 1.63
N GLY A 34 -26.85 16.63 0.68
CA GLY A 34 -26.65 17.93 0.04
C GLY A 34 -25.72 17.98 -1.17
N VAL A 35 -26.10 17.33 -2.27
CA VAL A 35 -25.80 17.88 -3.60
C VAL A 35 -26.56 19.21 -3.74
N VAL A 36 -25.83 20.32 -3.81
CA VAL A 36 -26.27 21.54 -4.47
C VAL A 36 -25.26 21.88 -5.57
N MET A 37 -25.74 21.83 -6.81
CA MET A 37 -25.10 22.40 -8.00
C MET A 37 -25.71 23.77 -8.23
N SER A 38 -24.89 24.79 -8.54
CA SER A 38 -25.16 26.08 -9.22
C SER A 38 -24.28 27.18 -8.62
N ALA A 39 -23.76 28.18 -9.32
CA ALA A 39 -23.68 28.57 -10.72
C ALA A 39 -22.50 29.59 -10.81
N GLY A 40 -22.05 29.89 -12.03
CA GLY A 40 -20.70 30.39 -12.32
C GLY A 40 -20.34 31.82 -11.85
N PRO A 41 -19.04 32.15 -11.88
CA PRO A 41 -18.58 33.53 -11.75
C PRO A 41 -18.60 34.24 -13.12
N ASP A 42 -19.46 35.25 -13.27
CA ASP A 42 -19.33 36.27 -14.32
C ASP A 42 -18.60 37.47 -13.73
N GLY A 43 -17.35 37.67 -14.12
CA GLY A 43 -16.46 38.61 -13.44
C GLY A 43 -15.15 38.88 -14.17
N ARG A 44 -15.27 39.39 -15.41
CA ARG A 44 -14.50 40.51 -15.98
C ARG A 44 -13.15 40.84 -15.30
N ASP A 45 -12.03 40.53 -15.98
CA ASP A 45 -11.04 41.52 -16.42
C ASP A 45 -9.95 40.85 -17.29
N ARG A 46 -10.04 40.99 -18.62
CA ARG A 46 -8.97 40.62 -19.55
C ARG A 46 -7.97 41.78 -19.60
N ARG A 47 -7.02 41.82 -18.66
CA ARG A 47 -5.84 42.67 -18.81
C ARG A 47 -4.97 42.16 -19.95
N ALA A 48 -4.59 43.11 -20.81
CA ALA A 48 -3.69 42.95 -21.94
C ALA A 48 -2.38 42.27 -21.52
N GLY A 49 -2.09 41.11 -22.12
CA GLY A 49 -0.79 40.48 -22.04
C GLY A 49 0.20 41.25 -22.90
N THR A 50 1.13 41.95 -22.26
CA THR A 50 2.35 42.44 -22.89
C THR A 50 3.13 41.22 -23.42
N VAL A 51 3.17 41.06 -24.74
CA VAL A 51 4.05 40.08 -25.39
C VAL A 51 5.48 40.58 -25.21
N ILE A 52 6.28 39.88 -24.40
CA ILE A 52 7.73 40.04 -24.37
C ILE A 52 8.30 39.23 -25.54
N PRO A 53 8.90 39.86 -26.58
CA PRO A 53 9.56 39.10 -27.63
C PRO A 53 10.95 38.68 -27.14
N GLY A 54 11.26 37.39 -27.26
CA GLY A 54 12.63 36.91 -27.25
C GLY A 54 13.15 36.37 -25.92
N ARG A 55 12.74 35.15 -25.59
CA ARG A 55 13.71 34.18 -25.04
C ARG A 55 13.43 32.83 -25.67
N ARG A 56 14.18 32.51 -26.72
CA ARG A 56 14.32 31.13 -27.19
C ARG A 56 14.98 30.38 -26.04
N VAL A 57 14.19 29.71 -25.22
CA VAL A 57 14.72 28.63 -24.38
C VAL A 57 14.90 27.46 -25.35
N GLU A 58 16.15 27.15 -25.65
CA GLU A 58 16.49 25.89 -26.29
C GLU A 58 15.95 24.80 -25.38
N ALA A 59 15.00 24.01 -25.88
CA ALA A 59 14.56 22.82 -25.20
C ALA A 59 15.76 21.88 -25.14
N VAL A 60 16.52 21.96 -24.04
CA VAL A 60 17.29 20.84 -23.55
C VAL A 60 16.29 19.79 -23.08
N ASN A 61 15.62 19.14 -24.05
CA ASN A 61 14.98 17.86 -23.83
C ASN A 61 16.08 16.80 -23.76
N SER A 62 16.94 16.93 -22.75
CA SER A 62 17.70 15.81 -22.26
C SER A 62 16.78 15.15 -21.26
N PRO A 63 16.19 13.98 -21.54
CA PRO A 63 15.61 13.19 -20.47
C PRO A 63 16.73 12.95 -19.46
N ASN A 64 16.63 13.59 -18.29
CA ASN A 64 17.52 13.33 -17.20
C ASN A 64 17.35 11.83 -16.86
N PRO A 65 18.37 10.98 -16.96
CA PRO A 65 18.25 9.55 -16.63
C PRO A 65 18.02 9.31 -15.12
N GLN A 66 17.72 10.36 -14.35
CA GLN A 66 17.50 10.34 -12.92
C GLN A 66 16.06 10.71 -12.50
N ASP A 67 15.13 10.91 -13.45
CA ASP A 67 13.70 11.06 -13.13
C ASP A 67 13.03 9.76 -12.64
N SER A 68 13.78 8.66 -12.54
CA SER A 68 13.37 7.48 -11.75
C SER A 68 13.49 7.71 -10.22
N ALA A 69 14.09 8.82 -9.78
CA ALA A 69 14.29 9.15 -8.36
C ALA A 69 13.18 10.03 -7.75
N ASP A 70 12.21 10.51 -8.53
CA ASP A 70 11.18 11.46 -8.05
C ASP A 70 10.05 10.78 -7.24
N SER A 71 10.03 9.45 -7.19
CA SER A 71 9.22 8.67 -6.23
C SER A 71 10.12 7.95 -5.22
N ALA A 72 11.06 8.66 -4.59
CA ALA A 72 11.83 8.14 -3.47
C ALA A 72 10.88 7.73 -2.33
N VAL A 73 10.46 6.47 -2.35
CA VAL A 73 9.55 5.91 -1.36
C VAL A 73 10.23 5.94 0.00
N ILE A 74 9.53 6.49 0.99
CA ILE A 74 10.12 6.78 2.31
C ILE A 74 9.93 5.56 3.21
N CYS A 75 10.93 5.27 4.04
CA CYS A 75 10.82 4.26 5.08
C CYS A 75 9.61 4.52 6.01
N SER A 76 8.80 3.50 6.23
CA SER A 76 7.62 3.53 7.10
C SER A 76 7.97 3.45 8.59
N ALA A 77 9.25 3.30 8.95
CA ALA A 77 9.68 3.34 10.33
C ALA A 77 9.41 4.72 10.92
N LYS A 78 8.97 4.75 12.19
CA LYS A 78 8.56 5.99 12.85
C LYS A 78 9.75 6.96 12.91
N GLY A 79 9.61 8.11 12.24
CA GLY A 79 10.63 9.17 12.24
C GLY A 79 11.79 8.93 11.27
N CYS A 80 11.80 7.83 10.52
CA CYS A 80 12.79 7.59 9.48
C CYS A 80 12.37 8.32 8.20
N ARG A 81 13.34 8.96 7.53
CA ARG A 81 13.17 9.60 6.21
C ARG A 81 14.12 9.06 5.16
N ALA A 82 14.80 7.96 5.46
CA ALA A 82 15.69 7.31 4.51
C ALA A 82 14.89 6.69 3.36
N ALA A 83 15.53 6.57 2.20
CA ALA A 83 14.98 5.86 1.05
C ALA A 83 14.70 4.40 1.43
N ALA A 84 13.49 3.95 1.16
CA ALA A 84 13.14 2.55 1.32
C ALA A 84 13.68 1.76 0.13
N VAL A 85 14.32 0.63 0.43
CA VAL A 85 14.82 -0.32 -0.57
C VAL A 85 14.24 -1.72 -0.35
N TRP A 86 13.50 -1.90 0.75
CA TRP A 86 12.85 -3.14 1.14
C TRP A 86 11.35 -2.95 1.31
N VAL A 87 10.62 -4.01 1.01
CA VAL A 87 9.17 -4.10 1.08
C VAL A 87 8.81 -5.31 1.94
N LEU A 88 8.14 -5.06 3.05
CA LEU A 88 7.67 -6.08 3.97
C LEU A 88 6.17 -6.27 3.81
N ALA A 89 5.78 -7.40 3.25
CA ALA A 89 4.38 -7.80 3.17
C ALA A 89 3.97 -8.46 4.49
N TRP A 90 2.90 -7.97 5.11
CA TRP A 90 2.37 -8.49 6.35
C TRP A 90 0.86 -8.62 6.34
N ASN A 91 0.36 -9.53 7.17
CA ASN A 91 -1.07 -9.74 7.37
C ASN A 91 -1.36 -9.91 8.86
N ASN A 92 -2.32 -9.14 9.37
CA ASN A 92 -2.84 -9.31 10.73
C ASN A 92 -4.18 -10.07 10.67
N PRO A 93 -4.17 -11.38 10.96
CA PRO A 93 -5.36 -12.23 10.85
C PRO A 93 -6.46 -11.88 11.86
N LYS A 94 -6.15 -11.08 12.89
CA LYS A 94 -7.15 -10.63 13.87
C LYS A 94 -8.03 -9.49 13.35
N LEU A 95 -7.54 -8.69 12.40
CA LEU A 95 -8.25 -7.52 11.87
C LEU A 95 -8.59 -7.65 10.38
N HIS A 96 -7.81 -8.44 9.64
CA HIS A 96 -7.91 -8.55 8.20
C HIS A 96 -8.14 -9.99 7.77
N THR A 97 -8.97 -10.16 6.74
CA THR A 97 -9.08 -11.43 6.02
C THR A 97 -7.74 -11.77 5.37
N PRO A 98 -7.42 -13.06 5.11
CA PRO A 98 -6.13 -13.46 4.52
C PRO A 98 -5.85 -12.86 3.13
N ASP A 99 -6.90 -12.37 2.48
CA ASP A 99 -6.87 -11.66 1.21
C ASP A 99 -6.29 -10.23 1.33
N ARG A 100 -6.48 -9.56 2.46
CA ARG A 100 -6.07 -8.17 2.68
C ARG A 100 -4.66 -8.12 3.26
N ARG A 101 -3.66 -8.06 2.38
CA ARG A 101 -2.23 -7.91 2.73
C ARG A 101 -1.83 -6.44 2.74
N LYS A 102 -1.14 -6.03 3.80
CA LYS A 102 -0.58 -4.69 3.89
C LYS A 102 0.93 -4.74 3.64
N THR A 103 1.45 -3.65 3.11
CA THR A 103 2.85 -3.52 2.73
C THR A 103 3.49 -2.40 3.52
N TRP A 104 4.67 -2.64 4.08
CA TRP A 104 5.50 -1.64 4.75
C TRP A 104 6.83 -1.47 4.01
N LEU A 105 7.27 -0.22 3.89
CA LEU A 105 8.51 0.15 3.25
C LEU A 105 9.62 0.31 4.30
N ALA A 106 10.81 -0.21 4.03
CA ALA A 106 11.95 -0.15 4.94
C ALA A 106 13.25 0.21 4.23
N CYS A 107 14.09 1.01 4.89
CA CYS A 107 15.49 1.15 4.52
C CYS A 107 16.30 -0.05 5.04
N GLU A 108 17.56 -0.19 4.61
CA GLU A 108 18.44 -1.30 5.03
C GLU A 108 18.60 -1.38 6.55
N GLU A 109 18.68 -0.23 7.22
CA GLU A 109 18.81 -0.13 8.68
C GLU A 109 17.57 -0.65 9.41
N HIS A 110 16.37 -0.31 8.93
CA HIS A 110 15.12 -0.62 9.63
C HIS A 110 14.47 -1.94 9.19
N ARG A 111 14.96 -2.60 8.13
CA ARG A 111 14.38 -3.86 7.65
C ARG A 111 14.36 -4.93 8.74
N GLU A 112 15.45 -5.04 9.50
CA GLU A 112 15.64 -6.09 10.49
C GLU A 112 14.76 -5.87 11.73
N HIS A 113 14.68 -4.62 12.19
CA HIS A 113 13.78 -4.26 13.28
C HIS A 113 12.32 -4.57 12.92
N LEU A 114 11.87 -4.13 11.74
CA LEU A 114 10.49 -4.32 11.30
C LEU A 114 10.18 -5.80 11.06
N SER A 115 11.11 -6.56 10.47
CA SER A 115 10.94 -7.99 10.23
C SER A 115 10.87 -8.77 11.54
N GLN A 116 11.72 -8.47 12.53
CA GLN A 116 11.64 -9.08 13.86
C GLN A 116 10.32 -8.75 14.56
N PHE A 117 9.90 -7.49 14.52
CA PHE A 117 8.63 -7.05 15.12
C PHE A 117 7.42 -7.81 14.54
N LEU A 118 7.40 -8.00 13.22
CA LEU A 118 6.35 -8.74 12.53
C LEU A 118 6.49 -10.27 12.72
N GLY A 119 7.72 -10.77 12.80
CA GLY A 119 8.06 -12.18 12.94
C GLY A 119 7.65 -12.75 14.30
N VAL A 120 7.96 -12.06 15.40
CA VAL A 120 7.57 -12.47 16.77
C VAL A 120 6.05 -12.60 16.90
N ARG A 121 5.30 -11.82 16.12
CA ARG A 121 3.83 -11.83 16.13
C ARG A 121 3.22 -12.77 15.08
N GLY A 122 4.03 -13.37 14.21
CA GLY A 122 3.58 -14.24 13.13
C GLY A 122 2.80 -13.51 12.01
N PHE A 123 3.01 -12.20 11.86
CA PHE A 123 2.32 -11.37 10.85
C PHE A 123 3.12 -11.23 9.56
N LEU A 124 4.43 -11.50 9.62
CA LEU A 124 5.30 -11.41 8.45
C LEU A 124 4.89 -12.46 7.41
N LYS A 125 4.76 -12.03 6.16
CA LYS A 125 4.49 -12.91 5.02
C LYS A 125 5.68 -12.99 4.11
N ASP A 126 6.20 -11.83 3.72
CA ASP A 126 7.27 -11.77 2.73
C ASP A 126 8.14 -10.53 2.93
N VAL A 127 9.40 -10.61 2.50
CA VAL A 127 10.38 -9.53 2.52
C VAL A 127 11.08 -9.54 1.16
N VAL A 128 10.71 -8.60 0.31
CA VAL A 128 11.27 -8.44 -1.04
C VAL A 128 11.95 -7.09 -1.16
N THR A 129 12.85 -6.95 -2.14
CA THR A 129 13.41 -5.65 -2.48
C THR A 129 12.32 -4.79 -3.12
N LEU A 130 12.48 -3.47 -3.02
CA LEU A 130 11.59 -2.53 -3.69
C LEU A 130 11.54 -2.78 -5.19
N GLU A 131 12.70 -3.00 -5.81
CA GLU A 131 12.83 -3.27 -7.25
C GLU A 131 12.02 -4.50 -7.68
N ASP A 132 12.13 -5.61 -6.94
CA ASP A 132 11.40 -6.85 -7.26
C ASP A 132 9.89 -6.68 -7.07
N TRP A 133 9.50 -5.95 -6.02
CA TRP A 133 8.10 -5.64 -5.75
C TRP A 133 7.48 -4.74 -6.82
N GLU A 134 8.19 -3.71 -7.27
CA GLU A 134 7.77 -2.81 -8.35
C GLU A 134 7.70 -3.56 -9.69
N ALA A 135 8.67 -4.42 -9.99
CA ALA A 135 8.63 -5.28 -11.17
C ALA A 135 7.41 -6.23 -11.17
N SER A 136 7.12 -6.83 -10.01
CA SER A 136 5.94 -7.69 -9.80
C SER A 136 4.62 -6.93 -9.77
N ALA A 137 4.64 -5.61 -9.53
CA ALA A 137 3.47 -4.74 -9.59
C ALA A 137 3.20 -4.27 -11.02
N ALA A 138 4.24 -3.96 -11.79
CA ALA A 138 4.15 -3.50 -13.17
C ALA A 138 3.66 -4.59 -14.15
N GLY A 139 3.92 -5.86 -13.85
CA GLY A 139 3.46 -7.00 -14.65
C GLY A 139 2.05 -7.50 -14.35
N ARG A 140 1.27 -6.79 -13.54
CA ARG A 140 -0.07 -7.20 -13.05
C ARG A 140 -1.16 -6.33 -13.66
#